data_AF-A0A2E2E3C7-F1
#
_entry.id   AF-A0A2E2E3C7-F1
#
_cell.length_a   1.000
_cell.length_b   1.000
_cell.length_c   1.000
_cell.angle_alpha   90.00
_cell.angle_beta   90.00
_cell.angle_gamma   90.00
#
_symmetry.space_group_name_H-M   'P 1'
#
loop_
_entity.id
_entity.type
_entity.pdbx_description
1 polymer ?
#
loop_
_entity_poly.entity_id
_entity_poly.type
_entity_poly.pdbx_seq_one_letter_code
_entity_poly.pdbx_strand_id
1 'polypeptide(L)'
;MSARYWVVGGIYTDTSFTKVADGVKETRLGPFDDYDQAKAVWRAKAMETVDDAHARFSIEKESHDEFWVIGGVYTDTNFHKLADGGEEIRTGPFKSYEAAQNEWKSRSMAAIDDAYARFRIEKL
;
A
#
# COMPACT_ATOMS: atom_id res chain seq x y z
N MET A 1 -3.62 9.53 4.29
CA MET A 1 -3.54 8.60 3.15
C MET A 1 -4.90 8.51 2.49
N SER A 2 -5.00 8.87 1.21
CA SER A 2 -6.24 8.73 0.45
C SER A 2 -6.37 7.28 0.01
N ALA A 3 -7.34 6.55 0.58
CA ALA A 3 -7.66 5.22 0.10
C ALA A 3 -8.19 5.32 -1.33
N ARG A 4 -7.56 4.63 -2.27
CA ARG A 4 -8.04 4.54 -3.64
C ARG A 4 -8.73 3.20 -3.83
N TYR A 5 -9.86 3.21 -4.53
CA TYR A 5 -10.65 2.04 -4.81
C TYR A 5 -10.69 1.80 -6.31
N TRP A 6 -10.62 0.55 -6.70
CA TRP A 6 -10.68 0.11 -8.08
C TRP A 6 -11.79 -0.93 -8.21
N VAL A 7 -12.55 -0.88 -9.29
CA VAL A 7 -13.47 -1.95 -9.65
C VAL A 7 -12.76 -2.79 -10.71
N VAL A 8 -12.47 -4.04 -10.38
CA VAL A 8 -11.71 -4.96 -11.24
C VAL A 8 -12.58 -6.17 -11.55
N GLY A 9 -12.56 -6.63 -12.80
CA GLY A 9 -13.25 -7.87 -13.17
C GLY A 9 -13.57 -7.97 -14.64
N GLY A 10 -14.30 -9.00 -15.01
CA GLY A 10 -14.63 -9.28 -16.41
C GLY A 10 -15.40 -10.59 -16.56
N ILE A 11 -15.40 -11.09 -17.79
CA ILE A 11 -16.00 -12.38 -18.14
C ILE A 11 -14.91 -13.45 -18.03
N TYR A 12 -15.18 -14.46 -17.22
CA TYR A 12 -14.27 -15.59 -16.98
C TYR A 12 -14.65 -16.79 -17.85
N THR A 13 -13.75 -17.77 -17.96
CA THR A 13 -14.03 -19.01 -18.70
C THR A 13 -15.03 -19.92 -18.00
N ASP A 14 -15.12 -19.80 -16.67
CA ASP A 14 -15.94 -20.61 -15.81
C ASP A 14 -16.31 -19.85 -14.51
N THR A 15 -17.17 -20.46 -13.71
CA THR A 15 -17.62 -19.94 -12.40
C THR A 15 -16.58 -20.09 -11.28
N SER A 16 -15.38 -20.59 -11.58
CA SER A 16 -14.25 -20.55 -10.64
C SER A 16 -13.58 -19.18 -10.61
N PHE A 17 -13.82 -18.35 -11.65
CA PHE A 17 -13.29 -16.99 -11.77
C PHE A 17 -11.75 -16.93 -11.72
N THR A 18 -11.07 -17.97 -12.22
CA THR A 18 -9.61 -18.07 -12.21
C THR A 18 -8.95 -17.67 -13.53
N LYS A 19 -9.67 -17.80 -14.65
CA LYS A 19 -9.18 -17.46 -15.99
C LYS A 19 -10.17 -16.56 -16.71
N VAL A 20 -9.68 -15.45 -17.24
CA VAL A 20 -10.48 -14.55 -18.07
C VAL A 20 -10.77 -15.24 -19.42
N ALA A 21 -11.98 -15.06 -19.96
CA ALA A 21 -12.38 -15.64 -21.23
C ALA A 21 -11.49 -15.17 -22.39
N ASP A 22 -11.24 -16.05 -23.36
CA ASP A 22 -10.39 -15.76 -24.51
C ASP A 22 -10.88 -14.52 -25.27
N GLY A 23 -9.97 -13.56 -25.49
CA GLY A 23 -10.27 -12.30 -26.18
C GLY A 23 -10.88 -11.21 -25.30
N VAL A 24 -11.25 -11.50 -24.05
CA VAL A 24 -11.72 -10.49 -23.08
C VAL A 24 -10.56 -10.13 -22.15
N LYS A 25 -10.31 -8.83 -21.96
CA LYS A 25 -9.37 -8.36 -20.92
C LYS A 25 -10.15 -8.06 -19.65
N GLU A 26 -9.55 -8.37 -18.51
CA GLU A 26 -10.03 -7.92 -17.21
C GLU A 26 -10.09 -6.38 -17.22
N THR A 27 -11.28 -5.85 -16.93
CA THR A 27 -11.55 -4.42 -16.90
C THR A 27 -11.22 -3.89 -15.52
N ARG A 28 -10.36 -2.88 -15.47
CA ARG A 28 -10.01 -2.16 -14.25
C ARG A 28 -10.48 -0.71 -14.36
N LEU A 29 -11.49 -0.35 -13.58
CA LEU A 29 -12.11 0.98 -13.53
C LEU A 29 -11.68 1.70 -12.25
N GLY A 30 -11.19 2.93 -12.37
CA GLY A 30 -10.72 3.74 -11.24
C GLY A 30 -9.54 4.65 -11.63
N PRO A 31 -8.84 5.24 -10.65
CA PRO A 31 -9.08 5.12 -9.20
C PRO A 31 -10.29 5.95 -8.74
N PHE A 32 -11.03 5.43 -7.76
CA PHE A 32 -12.07 6.16 -7.03
C PHE A 32 -11.54 6.57 -5.65
N ASP A 33 -11.84 7.78 -5.20
CA ASP A 33 -11.40 8.27 -3.88
C ASP A 33 -12.32 7.80 -2.74
N ASP A 34 -13.51 7.28 -3.06
CA ASP A 34 -14.50 6.80 -2.11
C ASP A 34 -14.98 5.39 -2.48
N TYR A 35 -15.18 4.56 -1.46
CA TYR A 35 -15.78 3.24 -1.59
C TYR A 35 -17.20 3.31 -2.16
N ASP A 36 -18.00 4.33 -1.80
CA ASP A 36 -19.37 4.46 -2.31
C ASP A 36 -19.40 4.77 -3.81
N GLN A 37 -18.44 5.54 -4.31
CA GLN A 37 -18.26 5.76 -5.75
C GLN A 37 -17.88 4.46 -6.46
N ALA A 38 -16.90 3.71 -5.92
CA ALA A 38 -16.52 2.41 -6.47
C ALA A 38 -17.70 1.42 -6.44
N LYS A 39 -18.50 1.43 -5.37
CA LYS A 39 -19.69 0.57 -5.22
C LYS A 39 -20.79 0.91 -6.21
N ALA A 40 -21.00 2.18 -6.53
CA ALA A 40 -21.95 2.60 -7.55
C ALA A 40 -21.55 2.06 -8.94
N VAL A 41 -20.26 2.19 -9.29
CA VAL A 41 -19.73 1.67 -10.57
C VAL A 41 -19.77 0.15 -10.62
N TRP A 42 -19.38 -0.51 -9.53
CA TRP A 42 -19.48 -1.96 -9.39
C TRP A 42 -20.92 -2.45 -9.57
N ARG A 43 -21.90 -1.79 -8.94
CA ARG A 43 -23.33 -2.12 -9.10
C ARG A 43 -23.80 -1.97 -10.54
N ALA A 44 -23.41 -0.87 -11.20
CA ALA A 44 -23.78 -0.64 -12.59
C ALA A 44 -23.24 -1.77 -13.49
N LYS A 45 -21.98 -2.17 -13.30
CA LYS A 45 -21.38 -3.29 -14.04
C LYS A 45 -22.01 -4.64 -13.73
N ALA A 46 -22.28 -4.92 -12.45
CA ALA A 46 -22.96 -6.16 -12.05
C ALA A 46 -24.37 -6.27 -12.64
N MET A 47 -25.10 -5.15 -12.76
CA MET A 47 -26.42 -5.13 -13.40
C MET A 47 -26.35 -5.25 -14.92
N GLU A 48 -25.35 -4.63 -15.56
CA GLU A 48 -25.10 -4.77 -17.00
C GLU A 48 -24.82 -6.23 -17.41
N THR A 49 -24.18 -6.99 -16.53
CA THR A 49 -23.80 -8.39 -16.77
C THR A 49 -24.61 -9.38 -15.93
N VAL A 50 -25.81 -9.02 -15.47
CA VAL A 50 -26.60 -9.84 -14.53
C VAL A 50 -26.97 -11.22 -15.10
N ASP A 51 -27.15 -11.30 -16.41
CA ASP A 51 -27.53 -12.53 -17.11
C ASP A 51 -26.31 -13.41 -17.48
N ASP A 52 -25.08 -12.94 -17.24
CA ASP A 52 -23.85 -13.70 -17.50
C ASP A 52 -23.27 -14.26 -16.21
N ALA A 53 -23.45 -15.57 -16.01
CA ALA A 53 -22.92 -16.29 -14.85
C ALA A 53 -21.39 -16.31 -14.76
N HIS A 54 -20.69 -16.02 -15.86
CA HIS A 54 -19.24 -15.95 -15.90
C HIS A 54 -18.70 -14.54 -15.65
N ALA A 55 -19.58 -13.53 -15.58
CA ALA A 55 -19.17 -12.16 -15.29
C ALA A 55 -19.03 -11.94 -13.78
N ARG A 56 -17.87 -11.45 -13.34
CA ARG A 56 -17.64 -11.09 -11.95
C ARG A 56 -16.80 -9.82 -11.85
N PHE A 57 -17.25 -8.90 -11.03
CA PHE A 57 -16.52 -7.70 -10.64
C PHE A 57 -16.31 -7.67 -9.12
N SER A 58 -15.13 -7.26 -8.69
CA SER A 58 -14.73 -7.04 -7.30
C SER A 58 -14.31 -5.58 -7.10
N ILE A 59 -14.38 -5.11 -5.86
CA ILE A 59 -13.83 -3.81 -5.47
C ILE A 59 -12.52 -4.07 -4.73
N GLU A 60 -11.43 -3.56 -5.26
CA GLU A 60 -10.10 -3.64 -4.66
C GLU A 60 -9.74 -2.30 -4.03
N LYS A 61 -9.22 -2.35 -2.80
CA LYS A 61 -8.64 -1.17 -2.14
C LYS A 61 -7.15 -1.14 -2.48
N GLU A 62 -6.73 -0.10 -3.18
CA GLU A 62 -5.33 0.19 -3.41
C GLU A 62 -4.74 0.75 -2.11
N SER A 63 -4.10 -0.14 -1.34
CA SER A 63 -3.22 0.24 -0.23
C SER A 63 -1.93 0.79 -0.82
N HIS A 64 -1.77 2.11 -0.77
CA HIS A 64 -0.43 2.68 -0.84
C HIS A 64 0.19 2.46 0.53
N ASP A 65 1.00 1.42 0.63
CA ASP A 65 1.84 1.20 1.79
C ASP A 65 2.90 2.30 1.81
N GLU A 66 2.79 3.25 2.74
CA GLU A 66 3.79 4.31 2.89
C GLU A 66 4.84 3.85 3.89
N PHE A 67 6.07 3.67 3.42
CA PHE A 67 7.18 3.30 4.29
C PHE A 67 7.89 4.55 4.80
N TRP A 68 8.21 4.57 6.09
CA TRP A 68 8.90 5.67 6.74
C TRP A 68 10.12 5.15 7.47
N VAL A 69 11.24 5.83 7.31
CA VAL A 69 12.45 5.56 8.11
C VAL A 69 12.41 6.49 9.32
N ILE A 70 12.29 5.91 10.51
CA ILE A 70 12.13 6.62 11.77
C ILE A 70 13.29 6.26 12.69
N GLY A 71 13.89 7.24 13.35
CA GLY A 71 14.93 6.99 14.34
C GLY A 71 15.69 8.23 14.76
N GLY A 72 16.74 8.03 15.53
CA GLY A 72 17.58 9.12 16.04
C GLY A 72 18.63 8.61 17.01
N VAL A 73 19.23 9.54 17.74
CA VAL A 73 20.20 9.27 18.81
C VAL A 73 19.45 9.21 20.14
N TYR A 74 19.64 8.12 20.87
CA TYR A 74 18.97 7.86 22.14
C TYR A 74 19.90 8.13 23.32
N THR A 75 19.35 8.26 24.53
CA THR A 75 20.15 8.44 25.75
C THR A 75 20.82 7.16 26.20
N ASP A 76 20.26 6.02 25.81
CA ASP A 76 20.73 4.69 26.16
C ASP A 76 20.46 3.67 25.04
N THR A 77 21.02 2.48 25.20
CA THR A 77 20.84 1.35 24.27
C THR A 77 19.49 0.64 24.45
N ASN A 78 18.60 1.14 25.31
CA ASN A 78 17.22 0.65 25.39
C ASN A 78 16.31 1.39 24.39
N PHE A 79 16.79 2.51 23.83
CA PHE A 79 16.12 3.27 22.77
C PHE A 79 14.72 3.78 23.19
N HIS A 80 14.53 4.10 24.47
CA HIS A 80 13.26 4.62 25.00
C HIS A 80 13.19 6.15 25.03
N LYS A 81 14.34 6.82 25.12
CA LYS A 81 14.40 8.28 25.26
C LYS A 81 15.44 8.85 24.31
N LEU A 82 15.09 9.90 23.57
CA LEU A 82 16.00 10.61 22.67
C LEU A 82 16.97 11.49 23.44
N ALA A 83 18.22 11.54 22.97
CA ALA A 83 19.30 12.30 23.61
C ALA A 83 19.01 13.81 23.66
N ASP A 84 18.44 14.37 22.59
CA ASP A 84 18.17 15.82 22.47
C ASP A 84 16.80 16.26 23.04
N GLY A 85 16.05 15.35 23.68
CA GLY A 85 14.69 15.64 24.17
C GLY A 85 13.65 16.00 23.07
N GLY A 86 14.05 15.89 21.80
CA GLY A 86 13.20 16.10 20.63
C GLY A 86 12.42 14.85 20.19
N GLU A 87 11.80 14.92 19.01
CA GLU A 87 11.11 13.81 18.37
C GLU A 87 12.06 12.97 17.48
N GLU A 88 11.69 11.70 17.22
CA GLU A 88 12.42 10.86 16.26
C GLU A 88 12.40 11.48 14.86
N ILE A 89 13.54 11.43 14.16
CA ILE A 89 13.65 11.90 12.78
C ILE A 89 12.82 10.98 11.90
N ARG A 90 11.78 11.52 11.25
CA ARG A 90 10.94 10.81 10.29
C ARG A 90 11.32 11.20 8.87
N THR A 91 11.74 10.21 8.08
CA THR A 91 12.11 10.40 6.67
C THR A 91 11.18 9.56 5.80
N GLY A 92 10.46 10.20 4.88
CA GLY A 92 9.46 9.57 4.03
C GLY A 92 8.43 10.58 3.51
N PRO A 93 7.32 10.12 2.92
CA PRO A 93 6.95 8.72 2.68
C PRO A 93 7.68 8.09 1.49
N PHE A 94 8.10 6.83 1.63
CA PHE A 94 8.63 6.00 0.56
C PHE A 94 7.53 5.09 0.00
N LYS A 95 7.44 4.99 -1.33
CA LYS A 95 6.43 4.17 -2.02
C LYS A 95 6.77 2.67 -2.08
N SER A 96 8.00 2.30 -1.73
CA SER A 96 8.45 0.91 -1.71
C SER A 96 9.34 0.66 -0.50
N TYR A 97 9.27 -0.57 0.01
CA TYR A 97 10.11 -1.02 1.10
C TYR A 97 11.60 -0.94 0.74
N GLU A 98 11.96 -1.26 -0.50
CA GLU A 98 13.35 -1.18 -0.99
C GLU A 98 13.90 0.25 -0.94
N ALA A 99 13.10 1.25 -1.33
CA ALA A 99 13.50 2.66 -1.24
C ALA A 99 13.72 3.08 0.22
N ALA A 100 12.82 2.67 1.12
CA ALA A 100 12.99 2.90 2.56
C ALA A 100 14.20 2.16 3.12
N GLN A 101 14.49 0.94 2.66
CA GLN A 101 15.64 0.15 3.08
C GLN A 101 16.96 0.79 2.66
N ASN A 102 17.04 1.35 1.46
CA ASN A 102 18.22 2.07 1.00
C ASN A 102 18.50 3.31 1.84
N GLU A 103 17.47 4.11 2.16
CA GLU A 103 17.61 5.26 3.05
C GLU A 103 17.98 4.85 4.48
N TRP A 104 17.29 3.84 5.03
CA TRP A 104 17.59 3.27 6.34
C TRP A 104 19.04 2.79 6.43
N LYS A 105 19.52 2.08 5.40
CA LYS A 105 20.90 1.60 5.32
C LYS A 105 21.88 2.76 5.28
N SER A 106 21.62 3.77 4.44
CA SER A 106 22.45 4.97 4.33
C SER A 106 22.62 5.66 5.69
N ARG A 107 21.51 5.88 6.41
CA ARG A 107 21.52 6.51 7.75
C ARG A 107 22.19 5.66 8.81
N SER A 108 21.90 4.36 8.81
CA SER A 108 22.51 3.42 9.76
C SER A 108 24.02 3.32 9.57
N MET A 109 24.50 3.38 8.32
CA MET A 109 25.94 3.42 8.02
C MET A 109 26.58 4.75 8.38
N ALA A 110 25.87 5.87 8.19
CA ALA A 110 26.37 7.19 8.59
C ALA A 110 26.54 7.31 10.12
N ALA A 111 25.75 6.56 10.90
CA ALA A 111 25.79 6.53 12.35
C ALA A 111 26.41 5.23 12.91
N ILE A 112 27.21 4.51 12.12
CA ILE A 112 27.71 3.17 12.49
C ILE A 112 28.56 3.16 13.77
N ASP A 113 29.26 4.26 14.04
CA ASP A 113 30.13 4.41 15.21
C ASP A 113 29.37 4.90 16.45
N ASP A 114 28.07 5.20 16.33
CA ASP A 114 27.22 5.64 17.45
C ASP A 114 26.31 4.49 17.92
N ALA A 115 26.68 3.88 19.04
CA ALA A 115 25.91 2.78 19.65
C ALA A 115 24.52 3.22 20.15
N TYR A 116 24.28 4.52 20.30
CA TYR A 116 22.99 5.07 20.71
C TYR A 116 22.13 5.48 19.54
N ALA A 117 22.62 5.42 18.30
CA ALA A 117 21.84 5.71 17.11
C ALA A 117 21.09 4.47 16.61
N ARG A 118 19.77 4.59 16.40
CA ARG A 118 18.97 3.51 15.82
C ARG A 118 17.91 4.06 14.88
N PHE A 119 17.80 3.43 13.71
CA PHE A 119 16.76 3.68 12.72
C PHE A 119 15.97 2.41 12.46
N ARG A 120 14.67 2.55 12.19
CA ARG A 120 13.74 1.48 11.83
C ARG A 120 12.85 1.91 10.68
N ILE A 121 12.26 0.94 9.98
CA ILE A 121 11.28 1.18 8.92
C ILE A 121 9.90 0.89 9.50
N GLU A 122 9.01 1.87 9.44
CA GLU A 122 7.59 1.72 9.78
C GLU A 122 6.74 1.78 8.51
N LYS A 123 5.69 0.96 8.50
CA LYS A 123 4.68 0.95 7.45
C LYS A 123 3.45 1.68 7.99
N LEU A 124 3.12 2.82 7.39
CA LEU A 124 1.95 3.64 7.74
C LEU A 124 0.85 3.45 6.70
#